data_AF-A0A7S3SM96-F1
#
_entry.id   AF-A0A7S3SM96-F1
#
_cell.length_a   1.000
_cell.length_b   1.000
_cell.length_c   1.000
_cell.angle_alpha   90.00
_cell.angle_beta   90.00
_cell.angle_gamma   90.00
#
_symmetry.space_group_name_H-M   'P 1'
#
loop_
_entity.id
_entity.type
_entity.pdbx_description
1 polymer ?
#
loop_
_entity_poly.entity_id
_entity_poly.type
_entity_poly.pdbx_seq_one_letter_code
_entity_poly.pdbx_strand_id
1 'polypeptide(L)'
;YLRKIGDHFYNFWSDAENTRGVWRRTDLESYRAGHPAWETVLSIDYLCEAEGESWVYKGHVLFDDGSEEWVPSRTLMQLSRGGADAMVVREFDLVTKEFIRESEGGFVVPEGKSRVSWLSQDELLVGTELSEGEMTSSGYPRLVRQWKR
;
A
#
# COMPACT_ATOMS: atom_id res chain seq x y z
N TYR A 1 -6.22 -8.73 -9.42
CA TYR A 1 -7.32 -9.60 -8.94
C TYR A 1 -8.24 -8.78 -8.05
N LEU A 2 -9.53 -9.16 -7.97
CA LEU A 2 -10.49 -8.52 -7.08
C LEU A 2 -10.25 -9.00 -5.64
N ARG A 3 -10.32 -8.11 -4.65
CA ARG A 3 -10.16 -8.42 -3.22
C ARG A 3 -11.29 -7.76 -2.42
N LYS A 4 -11.96 -8.50 -1.55
CA LYS A 4 -12.90 -7.92 -0.58
C LYS A 4 -12.14 -7.32 0.59
N ILE A 5 -12.44 -6.08 0.95
CA ILE A 5 -11.89 -5.35 2.10
C ILE A 5 -13.06 -4.61 2.75
N GLY A 6 -13.46 -5.05 3.95
CA GLY A 6 -14.71 -4.64 4.57
C GLY A 6 -15.89 -4.89 3.61
N ASP A 7 -16.74 -3.88 3.41
CA ASP A 7 -17.92 -3.96 2.54
C ASP A 7 -17.63 -3.73 1.06
N HIS A 8 -16.39 -3.37 0.70
CA HIS A 8 -16.03 -3.00 -0.65
C HIS A 8 -15.17 -4.06 -1.35
N PHE A 9 -15.19 -4.02 -2.68
CA PHE A 9 -14.38 -4.85 -3.56
C PHE A 9 -13.36 -3.98 -4.29
N TYR A 10 -12.08 -4.27 -4.07
CA TYR A 10 -10.97 -3.52 -4.61
C TYR A 10 -10.31 -4.26 -5.77
N ASN A 11 -9.89 -3.51 -6.80
CA ASN A 11 -8.98 -4.02 -7.80
C ASN A 11 -7.99 -2.93 -8.24
N PHE A 12 -6.83 -3.37 -8.70
CA PHE A 12 -5.93 -2.52 -9.48
C PHE A 12 -6.26 -2.69 -10.96
N TRP A 13 -6.34 -1.58 -11.69
CA TRP A 13 -6.73 -1.52 -13.10
C TRP A 13 -5.82 -0.59 -13.87
N SER A 14 -5.55 -0.92 -15.13
CA SER A 14 -4.80 -0.05 -16.05
C SER A 14 -5.48 -0.08 -17.41
N ASP A 15 -5.56 1.08 -18.05
CA ASP A 15 -6.11 1.27 -19.40
C ASP A 15 -5.42 2.47 -20.08
N ALA A 16 -5.97 2.93 -21.20
CA ALA A 16 -5.42 4.05 -21.95
C ALA A 16 -5.48 5.39 -21.18
N GLU A 17 -6.41 5.55 -20.25
CA GLU A 17 -6.55 6.76 -19.42
C GLU A 17 -5.73 6.66 -18.14
N ASN A 18 -5.59 5.45 -17.58
CA ASN A 18 -4.86 5.14 -16.35
C ASN A 18 -3.64 4.27 -16.69
N THR A 19 -2.67 4.86 -17.40
CA THR A 19 -1.54 4.11 -17.97
C THR A 19 -0.64 3.48 -16.91
N ARG A 20 -0.43 4.18 -15.80
CA ARG A 20 0.31 3.67 -14.63
C ARG A 20 -0.60 2.92 -13.66
N GLY A 21 -1.90 3.14 -13.81
CA GLY A 21 -2.96 2.37 -13.18
C GLY A 21 -3.64 3.10 -12.03
N VAL A 22 -4.79 2.55 -11.66
CA VAL A 22 -5.65 3.04 -10.61
C VAL A 22 -6.01 1.91 -9.67
N TRP A 23 -5.81 2.14 -8.38
CA TRP A 23 -6.42 1.34 -7.34
C TRP A 23 -7.80 1.89 -7.05
N ARG A 24 -8.82 1.06 -7.25
CA ARG A 24 -10.22 1.46 -7.20
C ARG A 24 -11.04 0.46 -6.41
N ARG A 25 -12.20 0.90 -5.92
CA ARG A 25 -13.15 0.06 -5.19
C ARG A 25 -14.57 0.22 -5.70
N THR A 26 -15.43 -0.72 -5.37
CA THR A 26 -16.86 -0.68 -5.68
C THR A 26 -17.63 -1.44 -4.60
N ASP A 27 -18.94 -1.24 -4.50
CA ASP A 27 -19.81 -1.96 -3.59
C ASP A 27 -20.26 -3.32 -4.19
N LEU A 28 -20.79 -4.21 -3.33
CA LEU A 28 -21.21 -5.54 -3.75
C LEU A 28 -22.42 -5.52 -4.71
N GLU A 29 -23.33 -4.57 -4.52
CA GLU A 29 -24.59 -4.50 -5.26
C GLU A 29 -24.31 -4.16 -6.72
N SER A 30 -23.58 -3.06 -6.97
CA SER A 30 -23.21 -2.64 -8.31
C SER A 30 -22.30 -3.65 -9.00
N TYR A 31 -21.38 -4.28 -8.25
CA TYR A 31 -20.55 -5.35 -8.78
C TYR A 31 -21.38 -6.54 -9.29
N ARG A 32 -22.39 -6.98 -8.52
CA ARG A 32 -23.30 -8.08 -8.92
C ARG A 32 -24.22 -7.71 -10.07
N ALA A 33 -24.57 -6.43 -10.21
CA ALA A 33 -25.37 -5.93 -11.32
C ALA A 33 -24.63 -5.91 -12.66
N GLY A 34 -23.34 -6.26 -12.70
CA GLY A 34 -22.53 -6.33 -13.92
C GLY A 34 -22.04 -4.98 -14.43
N HIS A 35 -22.39 -3.89 -13.74
CA HIS A 35 -22.00 -2.52 -14.07
C HIS A 35 -21.44 -1.84 -12.81
N PRO A 36 -20.23 -2.23 -12.35
CA PRO A 36 -19.72 -1.77 -11.07
C PRO A 36 -19.48 -0.27 -11.09
N ALA A 37 -20.00 0.43 -10.09
CA ALA A 37 -19.73 1.84 -9.88
C ALA A 37 -18.35 1.97 -9.23
N TRP A 38 -17.32 2.16 -10.05
CA TRP A 38 -15.95 2.25 -9.56
C TRP A 38 -15.64 3.62 -8.97
N GLU A 39 -15.12 3.61 -7.75
CA GLU A 39 -14.59 4.75 -7.05
C GLU A 39 -13.06 4.67 -7.03
N THR A 40 -12.38 5.73 -7.49
CA THR A 40 -10.92 5.84 -7.39
C THR A 40 -10.50 5.97 -5.93
N VAL A 41 -9.55 5.13 -5.52
CA VAL A 41 -8.92 5.16 -4.20
C VAL A 41 -7.53 5.77 -4.30
N LEU A 42 -6.73 5.33 -5.27
CA LEU A 42 -5.42 5.92 -5.56
C LEU A 42 -5.15 5.85 -7.07
N SER A 43 -4.93 7.01 -7.71
CA SER A 43 -4.42 7.08 -9.09
C SER A 43 -2.90 7.16 -9.04
N ILE A 44 -2.21 6.22 -9.71
CA ILE A 44 -0.75 6.22 -9.80
C ILE A 44 -0.29 7.28 -10.80
N ASP A 45 -1.04 7.52 -11.86
CA ASP A 45 -0.77 8.60 -12.82
C ASP A 45 -0.75 9.97 -12.12
N TYR A 46 -1.79 10.27 -11.33
CA TYR A 46 -1.85 11.51 -10.54
C TYR A 46 -0.73 11.59 -9.49
N LEU A 47 -0.45 10.50 -8.79
CA LEU A 47 0.62 10.45 -7.81
C LEU A 47 2.00 10.75 -8.43
N CYS A 48 2.26 10.21 -9.62
CA CYS A 48 3.50 10.47 -10.36
C CYS A 48 3.63 11.94 -10.75
N GLU A 49 2.55 12.55 -11.24
CA GLU A 49 2.54 13.96 -11.61
C GLU A 49 2.74 14.86 -10.39
N ALA A 50 2.00 14.61 -9.30
CA ALA A 50 2.04 15.42 -8.09
C ALA A 50 3.41 15.39 -7.40
N GLU A 51 4.10 14.25 -7.42
CA GLU A 51 5.39 14.09 -6.75
C GLU A 51 6.60 14.21 -7.68
N GLY A 52 6.38 14.28 -9.00
CA GLY A 52 7.48 14.31 -9.99
C GLY A 52 8.28 13.01 -10.05
N GLU A 53 7.64 11.89 -9.70
CA GLU A 53 8.30 10.60 -9.48
C GLU A 53 7.67 9.51 -10.33
N SER A 54 8.48 8.60 -10.90
CA SER A 54 7.96 7.51 -11.73
C SER A 54 7.52 6.31 -10.89
N TRP A 55 6.50 6.49 -10.07
CA TRP A 55 5.96 5.42 -9.24
C TRP A 55 5.33 4.28 -10.07
N VAL A 56 5.50 3.07 -9.55
CA VAL A 56 4.85 1.84 -10.00
C VAL A 56 4.24 1.15 -8.79
N TYR A 57 2.95 0.83 -8.85
CA TYR A 57 2.27 0.10 -7.78
C TYR A 57 2.75 -1.35 -7.71
N LYS A 58 3.17 -1.79 -6.51
CA LYS A 58 3.66 -3.15 -6.24
C LYS A 58 2.71 -3.96 -5.35
N GLY A 59 1.72 -3.32 -4.74
CA GLY A 59 0.77 -3.99 -3.86
C GLY A 59 0.42 -3.13 -2.65
N HIS A 60 -0.27 -3.75 -1.70
CA HIS A 60 -0.55 -3.15 -0.40
C HIS A 60 -0.58 -4.22 0.69
N VAL A 61 -0.33 -3.81 1.92
CA VAL A 61 -0.48 -4.63 3.13
C VAL A 61 -1.58 -4.02 3.99
N LEU A 62 -2.71 -4.69 4.05
CA LEU A 62 -3.89 -4.23 4.78
C LEU A 62 -3.69 -4.47 6.27
N PHE A 63 -4.01 -3.49 7.11
CA PHE A 63 -4.14 -3.72 8.55
C PHE A 63 -5.45 -4.46 8.78
N ASP A 64 -5.44 -5.53 9.57
CA ASP A 64 -6.61 -6.30 9.98
C ASP A 64 -6.39 -6.68 11.45
N ASP A 65 -7.29 -6.27 12.35
CA ASP A 65 -7.17 -6.55 13.78
C ASP A 65 -7.70 -7.94 14.17
N GLY A 66 -8.26 -8.68 13.20
CA GLY A 66 -8.78 -10.03 13.37
C GLY A 66 -10.15 -10.12 14.05
N SER A 67 -10.77 -8.99 14.39
CA SER A 67 -12.09 -8.94 15.01
C SER A 67 -13.22 -8.89 13.97
N GLU A 68 -14.41 -9.33 14.36
CA GLU A 68 -15.60 -9.26 13.49
C GLU A 68 -16.11 -7.83 13.29
N GLU A 69 -15.81 -6.93 14.23
CA GLU A 69 -16.21 -5.50 14.21
C GLU A 69 -15.19 -4.61 13.49
N TRP A 70 -14.12 -5.19 12.97
CA TRP A 70 -13.05 -4.48 12.31
C TRP A 70 -13.54 -3.66 11.11
N VAL A 71 -13.22 -2.36 11.12
CA VAL A 71 -13.48 -1.45 10.00
C VAL A 71 -12.15 -1.12 9.31
N PRO A 72 -11.97 -1.49 8.02
CA PRO A 72 -10.75 -1.19 7.30
C PRO A 72 -10.50 0.32 7.17
N SER A 73 -9.40 0.79 7.75
CA SER A 73 -9.03 2.21 7.75
C SER A 73 -7.59 2.48 7.33
N ARG A 74 -6.70 1.48 7.44
CA ARG A 74 -5.26 1.63 7.22
C ARG A 74 -4.71 0.55 6.30
N THR A 75 -3.82 0.95 5.40
CA THR A 75 -3.02 0.03 4.60
C THR A 75 -1.65 0.61 4.32
N LEU A 76 -0.66 -0.24 4.09
CA LEU A 76 0.66 0.15 3.62
C LEU A 76 0.72 -0.03 2.10
N MET A 77 0.81 1.06 1.35
CA MET A 77 1.03 1.02 -0.09
C MET A 77 2.49 0.70 -0.39
N GLN A 78 2.72 -0.20 -1.33
CA GLN A 78 4.05 -0.56 -1.81
C GLN A 78 4.23 0.03 -3.20
N LEU A 79 5.19 0.94 -3.34
CA LEU A 79 5.48 1.64 -4.58
C LEU A 79 6.95 1.46 -4.93
N SER A 80 7.29 1.30 -6.21
CA SER A 80 8.70 1.35 -6.64
C SER A 80 8.95 2.48 -7.62
N ARG A 81 10.17 3.03 -7.56
CA ARG A 81 10.63 4.01 -8.54
C ARG A 81 11.05 3.29 -9.81
N GLY A 82 10.48 3.69 -10.95
CA GLY A 82 10.82 3.13 -12.26
C GLY A 82 10.57 1.63 -12.41
N GLY A 83 9.81 0.99 -11.52
CA GLY A 83 9.50 -0.44 -11.60
C GLY A 83 10.54 -1.37 -10.97
N ALA A 84 11.56 -0.84 -10.28
CA ALA A 84 12.60 -1.63 -9.62
C ALA A 84 12.06 -2.63 -8.57
N ASP A 85 12.93 -3.54 -8.14
CA ASP A 85 12.66 -4.50 -7.05
C ASP A 85 12.59 -3.81 -5.68
N ALA A 86 13.35 -2.73 -5.49
CA ALA A 86 13.28 -1.91 -4.29
C ALA A 86 11.95 -1.16 -4.26
N MET A 87 11.37 -1.04 -3.07
CA MET A 87 10.11 -0.34 -2.88
C MET A 87 10.19 0.63 -1.72
N VAL A 88 9.43 1.71 -1.84
CA VAL A 88 9.04 2.59 -0.75
C VAL A 88 7.69 2.10 -0.25
N VAL A 89 7.54 2.03 1.07
CA VAL A 89 6.28 1.65 1.71
C VAL A 89 5.72 2.89 2.40
N ARG A 90 4.44 3.22 2.18
CA ARG A 90 3.80 4.39 2.78
C ARG A 90 2.44 4.03 3.35
N GLU A 91 2.16 4.47 4.57
CA GLU A 91 0.85 4.33 5.18
C GLU A 91 -0.20 5.20 4.48
N PHE A 92 -1.36 4.61 4.25
CA PHE A 92 -2.46 5.20 3.50
C PHE A 92 -3.77 5.00 4.27
N ASP A 93 -4.55 6.07 4.37
CA ASP A 93 -5.86 6.11 5.01
C ASP A 93 -6.95 5.76 3.97
N LEU A 94 -7.71 4.70 4.22
CA LEU A 94 -8.76 4.22 3.30
C LEU A 94 -10.06 5.02 3.36
N VAL A 95 -10.22 5.85 4.40
CA VAL A 95 -11.37 6.72 4.61
C VAL A 95 -11.15 8.04 3.88
N THR A 96 -10.03 8.71 4.14
CA THR A 96 -9.69 9.98 3.48
C THR A 96 -9.11 9.78 2.07
N LYS A 97 -8.57 8.57 1.80
CA LYS A 97 -7.88 8.21 0.55
C LYS A 97 -6.61 9.03 0.33
N GLU A 98 -5.88 9.26 1.40
CA GLU A 98 -4.64 10.03 1.39
C GLU A 98 -3.51 9.27 2.08
N PHE A 99 -2.28 9.59 1.69
CA PHE A 99 -1.12 9.16 2.45
C PHE A 99 -1.05 9.88 3.79
N ILE A 100 -0.80 9.13 4.86
CA ILE A 100 -0.58 9.72 6.18
C ILE A 100 0.85 10.25 6.19
N ARG A 101 1.02 11.54 6.51
CA ARG A 101 2.34 12.19 6.48
C ARG A 101 3.20 11.67 7.63
N GLU A 102 4.51 11.57 7.43
CA GLU A 102 5.46 11.24 8.50
C GLU A 102 5.36 12.20 9.68
N SER A 103 5.14 13.49 9.42
CA SER A 103 4.93 14.51 10.46
C SER A 103 3.65 14.32 11.28
N GLU A 104 2.71 13.52 10.77
CA GLU A 104 1.47 13.12 11.45
C GLU A 104 1.58 11.69 12.00
N GLY A 105 2.80 11.15 11.99
CA GLY A 105 3.15 9.83 12.49
C GLY A 105 3.10 8.72 11.45
N GLY A 106 2.71 8.97 10.20
CA GLY A 106 2.55 7.94 9.16
C GLY A 106 3.80 7.07 8.95
N PHE A 107 3.61 5.75 8.85
CA PHE A 107 4.73 4.85 8.55
C PHE A 107 5.24 5.07 7.11
N VAL A 108 6.53 5.38 6.99
CA VAL A 108 7.24 5.42 5.71
C VAL A 108 8.50 4.58 5.80
N VAL A 109 8.54 3.45 5.09
CA VAL A 109 9.78 2.69 4.91
C VAL A 109 10.47 3.22 3.66
N PRO A 110 11.71 3.74 3.78
CA PRO A 110 12.47 4.22 2.64
C PRO A 110 12.70 3.16 1.57
N GLU A 111 13.16 3.61 0.40
CA GLU A 111 13.44 2.74 -0.74
C GLU A 111 14.42 1.63 -0.37
N GLY A 112 13.97 0.39 -0.51
CA GLY A 112 14.80 -0.77 -0.24
C GLY A 112 14.08 -2.07 -0.54
N LYS A 113 14.81 -3.18 -0.51
CA LYS A 113 14.23 -4.53 -0.56
C LYS A 113 13.65 -4.90 0.81
N SER A 114 12.55 -4.23 1.16
CA SER A 114 11.94 -4.33 2.47
C SER A 114 10.91 -5.47 2.56
N ARG A 115 10.58 -5.87 3.79
CA ARG A 115 9.43 -6.70 4.15
C ARG A 115 8.71 -6.01 5.31
N VAL A 116 7.40 -5.87 5.20
CA VAL A 116 6.58 -5.17 6.21
C VAL A 116 5.34 -6.00 6.52
N SER A 117 4.96 -6.03 7.79
CA SER A 117 3.69 -6.58 8.26
C SER A 117 3.19 -5.74 9.43
N TRP A 118 1.87 -5.65 9.57
CA TRP A 118 1.27 -5.08 10.76
C TRP A 118 1.46 -6.03 11.95
N LEU A 119 1.69 -5.46 13.13
CA LEU A 119 1.58 -6.13 14.43
C LEU A 119 0.38 -5.57 15.22
N SER A 120 0.14 -4.27 15.10
CA SER A 120 -1.07 -3.57 15.55
C SER A 120 -1.24 -2.29 14.72
N GLN A 121 -2.28 -1.49 14.94
CA GLN A 121 -2.47 -0.22 14.23
C GLN A 121 -1.31 0.79 14.46
N ASP A 122 -0.55 0.62 15.54
CA ASP A 122 0.56 1.50 15.93
C ASP A 122 1.92 0.82 15.85
N GLU A 123 1.98 -0.43 15.36
CA GLU A 123 3.21 -1.21 15.35
C GLU A 123 3.37 -2.05 14.08
N LEU A 124 4.56 -1.99 13.48
CA LEU A 124 4.97 -2.80 12.34
C LEU A 124 6.09 -3.79 12.70
N LEU A 125 6.09 -4.93 12.03
CA LEU A 125 7.29 -5.75 11.84
C LEU A 125 7.93 -5.36 10.51
N VAL A 126 9.17 -4.86 10.55
CA VAL A 126 9.91 -4.37 9.40
C VAL A 126 11.26 -5.06 9.28
N GLY A 127 11.49 -5.69 8.13
CA GLY A 127 12.80 -6.10 7.67
C GLY A 127 13.27 -5.14 6.59
N THR A 128 14.31 -4.37 6.86
CA THR A 128 14.96 -3.46 5.90
C THR A 128 16.41 -3.24 6.33
N GLU A 129 17.21 -2.63 5.47
CA GLU A 129 18.61 -2.31 5.77
C GLU A 129 18.68 -0.99 6.53
N LEU A 130 19.17 -1.03 7.78
CA LEU A 130 19.49 0.17 8.57
C LEU A 130 21.00 0.32 8.77
N SER A 131 21.75 -0.78 8.67
CA SER A 131 23.21 -0.80 8.71
C SER A 131 23.78 -1.86 7.78
N GLU A 132 25.05 -1.71 7.42
CA GLU A 132 25.77 -2.68 6.60
C GLU A 132 25.72 -4.10 7.21
N GLY A 133 25.52 -5.11 6.36
CA GLY A 133 25.50 -6.53 6.75
C GLY A 133 24.15 -7.06 7.24
N GLU A 134 23.10 -6.22 7.29
CA GLU A 134 21.74 -6.63 7.64
C GLU A 134 20.99 -7.30 6.49
N MET A 135 21.56 -7.25 5.29
CA MET A 135 21.03 -7.87 4.09
C MET A 135 21.80 -9.16 3.76
N THR A 136 21.11 -10.11 3.14
CA THR A 136 21.74 -11.26 2.49
C THR A 136 22.48 -10.80 1.23
N SER A 137 23.36 -11.64 0.68
CA SER A 137 24.02 -11.36 -0.60
C SER A 137 23.05 -11.16 -1.78
N SER A 138 21.82 -11.66 -1.66
CA SER A 138 20.73 -11.44 -2.64
C SER A 138 19.91 -10.17 -2.38
N GLY A 139 20.24 -9.42 -1.33
CA GLY A 139 19.57 -8.17 -0.94
C GLY A 139 18.25 -8.37 -0.20
N TYR A 140 18.05 -9.50 0.49
CA TYR A 140 16.89 -9.70 1.38
C TYR A 140 17.23 -9.45 2.85
N PRO A 141 16.31 -8.94 3.68
CA PRO A 141 16.55 -8.69 5.10
C PRO A 141 16.92 -9.97 5.87
N ARG A 142 17.94 -9.90 6.72
CA ARG A 142 18.33 -10.96 7.68
C ARG A 142 17.70 -10.76 9.05
N LEU A 143 17.25 -9.55 9.35
CA LEU A 143 16.70 -9.13 10.63
C LEU A 143 15.29 -8.58 10.44
N VAL A 144 14.45 -8.78 11.45
CA VAL A 144 13.12 -8.18 11.57
C VAL A 144 13.11 -7.37 12.85
N ARG A 145 12.56 -6.16 12.77
CA ARG A 145 12.44 -5.23 13.90
C ARG A 145 10.99 -4.87 14.10
N GLN A 146 10.65 -4.59 15.36
CA GLN A 146 9.39 -3.95 15.70
C GLN A 146 9.57 -2.44 15.64
N TRP A 147 8.74 -1.76 14.86
CA TRP A 147 8.67 -0.30 14.80
C TRP A 147 7.35 0.15 15.41
N LYS A 148 7.42 0.90 16.51
CA LYS A 148 6.28 1.57 17.14
C LYS A 148 6.25 3.05 16.75
N ARG A 149 5.06 3.60 16.54
CA ARG A 149 4.85 5.03 16.22
C ARG A 149 5.34 5.96 17.32
#